data_AF-A0AAD7EUF2-F1
#
_entry.id   AF-A0AAD7EUF2-F1
#
_cell.length_a   1.000
_cell.length_b   1.000
_cell.length_c   1.000
_cell.angle_alpha   90.00
_cell.angle_beta   90.00
_cell.angle_gamma   90.00
#
_symmetry.space_group_name_H-M   'P 1'
#
loop_
_entity.id
_entity.type
_entity.pdbx_description
1 polymer ?
#
loop_
_entity_poly.entity_id
_entity_poly.type
_entity_poly.pdbx_seq_one_letter_code
_entity_poly.pdbx_strand_id
1 'polypeptide(L)'
;MTVGGMSQYLTAVQGMPEDVEEYLDKRIKNFVWAGKSKAPTDYEIMFLPKSEGGRDLLSIKDRNSAIESKNLKDFVTTEGENRAKWCSLSDNRLRKDIQGNTIVDPKVRDSPFKQTWKPLQKCLPRPLKRMLKTARKFKLTFNALALSKNIKEELPIFFHMGGNRDMGRRNNSKCAQCLRDCHSVRSTGDVLATVERNYQRHNRRRNCACQPCREDRLRGCIAPYLCLEEAIKMLDCLYEKWDPRVEVNQRAEGLSDELK
;
A
#
# COMPACT_ATOMS: atom_id res chain seq x y z
N MET A 1 -19.61 -16.92 -22.96
CA MET A 1 -18.44 -17.62 -23.54
C MET A 1 -17.94 -18.70 -22.57
N THR A 2 -17.94 -19.98 -22.95
CA THR A 2 -17.66 -21.13 -22.06
C THR A 2 -16.25 -21.15 -21.47
N VAL A 3 -15.24 -20.74 -22.25
CA VAL A 3 -13.83 -20.67 -21.81
C VAL A 3 -13.66 -19.75 -20.60
N GLY A 4 -14.40 -18.64 -20.58
CA GLY A 4 -14.45 -17.71 -19.46
C GLY A 4 -14.92 -18.39 -18.19
N GLY A 5 -16.11 -18.99 -18.21
CA GLY A 5 -16.68 -19.67 -17.04
C GLY A 5 -15.81 -20.82 -16.52
N MET A 6 -15.29 -21.66 -17.42
CA MET A 6 -14.50 -22.84 -17.02
C MET A 6 -13.15 -22.48 -16.40
N SER A 7 -12.52 -21.38 -16.81
CA SER A 7 -11.20 -20.98 -16.29
C SER A 7 -11.26 -20.03 -15.11
N GLN A 8 -12.40 -19.38 -14.86
CA GLN A 8 -12.51 -18.29 -13.89
C GLN A 8 -12.18 -18.73 -12.46
N TYR A 9 -12.72 -19.85 -11.99
CA TYR A 9 -12.49 -20.32 -10.62
C TYR A 9 -11.01 -20.60 -10.35
N LEU A 10 -10.37 -21.43 -11.18
CA LEU A 10 -8.94 -21.75 -11.02
C LEU A 10 -8.08 -20.50 -11.14
N THR A 11 -8.44 -19.57 -12.02
CA THR A 11 -7.73 -18.28 -12.13
C THR A 11 -7.90 -17.46 -10.84
N ALA A 12 -9.07 -17.44 -10.22
CA ALA A 12 -9.25 -16.73 -8.96
C ALA A 12 -8.41 -17.33 -7.82
N VAL A 13 -8.29 -18.66 -7.76
CA VAL A 13 -7.62 -19.36 -6.65
C VAL A 13 -6.09 -19.37 -6.79
N GLN A 14 -5.57 -19.73 -7.97
CA GLN A 14 -4.13 -19.92 -8.19
C GLN A 14 -3.57 -19.01 -9.29
N GLY A 15 -4.44 -18.27 -9.98
CA GLY A 15 -4.14 -17.50 -11.19
C GLY A 15 -3.82 -18.34 -12.40
N MET A 16 -3.67 -17.65 -13.53
CA MET A 16 -3.35 -18.25 -14.81
C MET A 16 -1.85 -18.04 -15.12
N PRO A 17 -1.11 -19.10 -15.48
CA PRO A 17 0.21 -18.96 -16.10
C PRO A 17 0.15 -18.22 -17.44
N GLU A 18 1.21 -17.49 -17.80
CA GLU A 18 1.24 -16.67 -19.03
C GLU A 18 1.12 -17.54 -20.31
N ASP A 19 1.72 -18.72 -20.32
CA ASP A 19 1.62 -19.69 -21.42
C ASP A 19 0.19 -20.23 -21.62
N VAL A 20 -0.52 -20.48 -20.52
CA VAL A 20 -1.94 -20.91 -20.56
C VAL A 20 -2.83 -19.76 -21.03
N GLU A 21 -2.56 -18.54 -20.58
CA GLU A 21 -3.27 -17.33 -21.02
C GLU A 21 -3.11 -17.12 -22.53
N GLU A 22 -1.88 -17.17 -23.04
CA GLU A 22 -1.58 -17.06 -24.47
C GLU A 22 -2.21 -18.19 -25.28
N TYR A 23 -2.19 -19.42 -24.77
CA TYR A 23 -2.81 -20.56 -25.42
C TYR A 23 -4.33 -20.39 -25.57
N LEU A 24 -5.02 -19.96 -24.50
CA LEU A 24 -6.46 -19.73 -24.55
C LEU A 24 -6.81 -18.55 -25.46
N ASP A 25 -6.03 -17.47 -25.43
CA ASP A 25 -6.22 -16.32 -26.31
C ASP A 25 -6.08 -16.70 -27.79
N LYS A 26 -5.05 -17.48 -28.14
CA LYS A 26 -4.89 -18.07 -29.49
C LYS A 26 -6.07 -18.95 -29.88
N ARG A 27 -6.57 -19.78 -28.95
CA ARG A 27 -7.72 -20.67 -29.21
C ARG A 27 -9.01 -19.88 -29.43
N ILE A 28 -9.24 -18.81 -28.67
CA ILE A 28 -10.37 -17.89 -28.88
C ILE A 28 -10.25 -17.21 -30.25
N LYS A 29 -9.08 -16.65 -30.58
CA LYS A 29 -8.83 -16.01 -31.87
C LYS A 29 -9.08 -16.96 -33.04
N ASN A 30 -8.59 -18.19 -32.96
CA ASN A 30 -8.81 -19.21 -33.99
C ASN A 30 -10.29 -19.60 -34.11
N PHE A 31 -11.02 -19.69 -33.00
CA PHE A 31 -12.45 -19.97 -33.00
C PHE A 31 -13.25 -18.84 -33.65
N VAL A 32 -12.98 -17.59 -33.27
CA VAL A 32 -13.66 -16.40 -33.78
C VAL A 32 -13.47 -16.26 -35.30
N TRP A 33 -12.30 -16.60 -35.81
CA TRP A 33 -11.99 -16.56 -37.24
C TRP A 33 -12.19 -17.89 -37.97
N ALA A 34 -12.77 -18.90 -37.33
CA ALA A 34 -12.98 -20.24 -37.90
C ALA A 34 -11.72 -20.82 -38.59
N GLY A 35 -10.54 -20.60 -37.99
CA GLY A 35 -9.25 -21.06 -38.51
C GLY A 35 -8.72 -20.33 -39.75
N LYS A 36 -9.35 -19.23 -40.19
CA LYS A 36 -8.88 -18.45 -41.34
C LYS A 36 -7.53 -17.77 -41.04
N SER A 37 -6.60 -17.83 -42.00
CA SER A 37 -5.25 -17.27 -41.87
C SER A 37 -5.23 -15.73 -41.90
N LYS A 38 -6.19 -15.11 -42.60
CA LYS A 38 -6.37 -13.65 -42.61
C LYS A 38 -7.62 -13.28 -41.84
N ALA A 39 -7.44 -12.54 -40.74
CA ALA A 39 -8.54 -11.97 -39.99
C ALA A 39 -9.14 -10.79 -40.79
N PRO A 40 -10.48 -10.74 -40.96
CA PRO A 40 -11.14 -9.64 -41.66
C PRO A 40 -11.19 -8.34 -40.84
N THR A 41 -10.92 -8.42 -39.54
CA THR A 41 -10.93 -7.28 -38.62
C THR A 41 -9.85 -7.50 -37.57
N ASP A 42 -9.34 -6.42 -37.00
CA ASP A 42 -8.43 -6.51 -35.87
C ASP A 42 -9.09 -7.24 -34.69
N TYR A 43 -8.29 -8.03 -33.97
CA TYR A 43 -8.74 -8.77 -32.81
C TYR A 43 -9.11 -7.83 -31.65
N GLU A 44 -8.45 -6.68 -31.52
CA GLU A 44 -8.76 -5.72 -30.45
C GLU A 44 -10.16 -5.10 -30.61
N ILE A 45 -10.60 -4.84 -31.85
CA ILE A 45 -11.95 -4.33 -32.15
C ILE A 45 -13.03 -5.33 -31.71
N MET A 46 -12.73 -6.63 -31.70
CA MET A 46 -13.70 -7.66 -31.32
C MET A 46 -14.09 -7.58 -29.84
N PHE A 47 -13.24 -7.01 -28.99
CA PHE A 47 -13.52 -6.80 -27.56
C PHE A 47 -14.50 -5.65 -27.32
N LEU A 48 -14.68 -4.73 -28.28
CA LEU A 48 -15.57 -3.58 -28.13
C LEU A 48 -17.05 -4.01 -28.08
N PRO A 49 -17.92 -3.17 -27.48
CA PRO A 49 -19.37 -3.39 -27.50
C PRO A 49 -19.92 -3.49 -28.92
N LYS A 50 -21.05 -4.20 -29.07
CA LYS A 50 -21.74 -4.34 -30.37
C LYS A 50 -22.17 -3.00 -30.97
N SER A 51 -22.45 -2.00 -30.13
CA SER A 51 -22.81 -0.63 -30.56
C SER A 51 -21.66 0.09 -31.26
N GLU A 52 -20.41 -0.27 -30.96
CA GLU A 52 -19.21 0.33 -31.55
C GLU A 52 -18.65 -0.53 -32.71
N GLY A 53 -19.44 -1.50 -33.20
CA GLY A 53 -19.03 -2.41 -34.26
C GLY A 53 -18.18 -3.60 -33.78
N GLY A 54 -18.01 -3.77 -32.47
CA GLY A 54 -17.35 -4.92 -31.88
C GLY A 54 -18.27 -6.14 -31.69
N ARG A 55 -17.78 -7.16 -31.00
CA ARG A 55 -18.54 -8.40 -30.72
C ARG A 55 -18.73 -8.70 -29.24
N ASP A 56 -18.32 -7.79 -28.36
CA ASP A 56 -18.34 -7.98 -26.91
C ASP A 56 -17.59 -9.27 -26.51
N LEU A 57 -16.43 -9.48 -27.15
CA LEU A 57 -15.58 -10.64 -26.91
C LEU A 57 -14.87 -10.49 -25.56
N LEU A 58 -14.80 -11.58 -24.79
CA LEU A 58 -14.04 -11.60 -23.54
C LEU A 58 -12.53 -11.55 -23.82
N SER A 59 -11.87 -10.50 -23.31
CA SER A 59 -10.42 -10.47 -23.15
C SER A 59 -10.02 -11.25 -21.89
N ILE A 60 -9.33 -12.39 -22.07
CA ILE A 60 -8.83 -13.19 -20.94
C ILE A 60 -7.84 -12.36 -20.11
N LYS A 61 -6.98 -11.59 -20.77
CA LYS A 61 -5.95 -10.76 -20.13
C LYS A 61 -6.56 -9.70 -19.22
N ASP A 62 -7.62 -9.04 -19.68
CA ASP A 62 -8.29 -8.00 -18.89
C ASP A 62 -9.11 -8.60 -17.75
N ARG A 63 -9.78 -9.73 -17.98
CA ARG A 63 -10.46 -10.48 -16.91
C ARG A 63 -9.47 -10.94 -15.84
N ASN A 64 -8.34 -11.53 -16.22
CA ASN A 64 -7.32 -11.98 -15.28
C ASN A 64 -6.73 -10.78 -14.50
N SER A 65 -6.52 -9.65 -15.18
CA SER A 65 -6.12 -8.38 -14.55
C SER A 65 -7.17 -7.89 -13.54
N ALA A 66 -8.46 -7.99 -13.85
CA ALA A 66 -9.56 -7.61 -12.95
C ALA A 66 -9.67 -8.52 -11.73
N ILE A 67 -9.47 -9.84 -11.89
CA ILE A 67 -9.41 -10.80 -10.78
C ILE A 67 -8.26 -10.41 -9.82
N GLU A 68 -7.07 -10.12 -10.35
CA GLU A 68 -5.93 -9.70 -9.53
C GLU A 68 -6.17 -8.34 -8.85
N SER A 69 -6.88 -7.41 -9.49
CA SER A 69 -7.30 -6.15 -8.86
C SER A 69 -8.29 -6.38 -7.71
N LYS A 70 -9.18 -7.37 -7.82
CA LYS A 70 -10.07 -7.77 -6.73
C LYS A 70 -9.28 -8.37 -5.56
N ASN A 71 -8.34 -9.27 -5.84
CA ASN A 71 -7.44 -9.81 -4.82
C ASN A 71 -6.63 -8.71 -4.12
N LEU A 72 -6.18 -7.71 -4.88
CA LEU A 72 -5.49 -6.55 -4.32
C LEU A 72 -6.40 -5.71 -3.43
N LYS A 73 -7.66 -5.50 -3.80
CA LYS A 73 -8.65 -4.83 -2.95
C LYS A 73 -8.79 -5.58 -1.63
N ASP A 74 -9.00 -6.89 -1.67
CA ASP A 74 -9.12 -7.74 -0.48
C ASP A 74 -7.84 -7.71 0.38
N PHE A 75 -6.67 -7.55 -0.25
CA PHE A 75 -5.38 -7.40 0.43
C PHE A 75 -5.22 -6.06 1.15
N VAL A 76 -5.58 -4.96 0.49
CA VAL A 76 -5.41 -3.59 1.00
C VAL A 76 -6.45 -3.24 2.06
N THR A 77 -7.66 -3.79 1.98
CA THR A 77 -8.72 -3.57 2.97
C THR A 77 -8.19 -3.89 4.38
N THR A 78 -8.09 -2.86 5.21
CA THR A 78 -7.46 -2.88 6.54
C THR A 78 -8.48 -3.24 7.65
N GLU A 79 -9.77 -3.30 7.33
CA GLU A 79 -10.84 -3.40 8.32
C GLU A 79 -11.12 -4.84 8.81
N GLY A 80 -10.87 -5.06 10.12
CA GLY A 80 -11.62 -5.97 10.98
C GLY A 80 -11.67 -7.45 10.61
N GLU A 81 -12.66 -8.16 11.18
CA GLU A 81 -12.92 -9.59 11.01
C GLU A 81 -13.10 -10.03 9.53
N ASN A 82 -13.28 -9.08 8.62
CA ASN A 82 -13.44 -9.31 7.19
C ASN A 82 -12.12 -9.40 6.39
N ARG A 83 -10.96 -9.17 7.02
CA ARG A 83 -9.67 -9.33 6.34
C ARG A 83 -9.40 -10.81 6.04
N ALA A 84 -9.22 -11.13 4.76
CA ALA A 84 -8.99 -12.51 4.35
C ALA A 84 -7.72 -13.09 4.98
N LYS A 85 -7.78 -14.33 5.49
CA LYS A 85 -6.69 -14.98 6.25
C LYS A 85 -5.37 -15.05 5.48
N TRP A 86 -5.43 -15.16 4.15
CA TRP A 86 -4.25 -15.24 3.29
C TRP A 86 -3.48 -13.91 3.23
N CYS A 87 -4.12 -12.78 3.53
CA CYS A 87 -3.49 -11.46 3.53
C CYS A 87 -2.39 -11.39 4.60
N SER A 88 -2.65 -11.91 5.81
CA SER A 88 -1.67 -11.96 6.90
C SER A 88 -0.41 -12.78 6.55
N LEU A 89 -0.60 -13.92 5.88
CA LEU A 89 0.52 -14.73 5.38
C LEU A 89 1.33 -13.97 4.31
N SER A 90 0.62 -13.26 3.44
CA SER A 90 1.21 -12.51 2.35
C SER A 90 1.99 -11.30 2.86
N ASP A 91 1.49 -10.59 3.87
CA ASP A 91 2.20 -9.52 4.59
C ASP A 91 3.55 -10.00 5.13
N ASN A 92 3.55 -11.13 5.85
CA ASN A 92 4.78 -11.71 6.38
C ASN A 92 5.79 -12.03 5.27
N ARG A 93 5.32 -12.55 4.14
CA ARG A 93 6.20 -12.85 3.01
C ARG A 93 6.77 -11.57 2.36
N LEU A 94 5.94 -10.54 2.20
CA LEU A 94 6.33 -9.25 1.63
C LEU A 94 7.34 -8.50 2.50
N ARG A 95 7.22 -8.59 3.83
CA ARG A 95 8.10 -7.91 4.80
C ARG A 95 9.48 -8.56 4.93
N LYS A 96 9.65 -9.80 4.50
CA LYS A 96 10.88 -10.58 4.73
C LYS A 96 12.08 -9.98 3.99
N ASP A 97 11.92 -9.76 2.68
CA ASP A 97 13.02 -9.41 1.79
C ASP A 97 12.74 -8.07 1.10
N ILE A 98 13.66 -7.11 1.22
CA ILE A 98 13.52 -5.75 0.67
C ILE A 98 14.35 -5.59 -0.59
N GLN A 99 13.82 -4.84 -1.55
CA GLN A 99 14.51 -4.46 -2.77
C GLN A 99 15.34 -3.19 -2.57
N GLY A 100 16.58 -3.22 -3.03
CA GLY A 100 17.47 -2.05 -3.12
C GLY A 100 18.33 -1.83 -1.86
N ASN A 101 19.00 -0.67 -1.83
CA ASN A 101 19.98 -0.32 -0.80
C ASN A 101 19.35 0.34 0.44
N THR A 102 18.02 0.49 0.47
CA THR A 102 17.33 1.12 1.60
C THR A 102 17.29 0.15 2.78
N ILE A 103 18.01 0.50 3.84
CA ILE A 103 17.99 -0.26 5.09
C ILE A 103 16.70 0.10 5.84
N VAL A 104 15.77 -0.84 5.91
CA VAL A 104 14.55 -0.74 6.71
C VAL A 104 14.62 -1.77 7.82
N ASP A 105 14.55 -1.31 9.06
CA ASP A 105 14.53 -2.18 10.23
C ASP A 105 13.32 -3.15 10.17
N PRO A 106 13.52 -4.47 10.33
CA PRO A 106 12.44 -5.45 10.35
C PRO A 106 11.26 -5.10 11.26
N LYS A 107 11.50 -4.43 12.39
CA LYS A 107 10.46 -4.07 13.37
C LYS A 107 9.46 -3.06 12.83
N VAL A 108 9.83 -2.23 11.84
CA VAL A 108 8.95 -1.18 11.28
C VAL A 108 8.39 -1.51 9.90
N ARG A 109 8.63 -2.73 9.42
CA ARG A 109 8.06 -3.19 8.15
C ARG A 109 6.61 -3.54 8.39
N ASP A 110 5.72 -2.70 7.87
CA ASP A 110 4.30 -2.97 7.80
C ASP A 110 3.92 -3.37 6.37
N SER A 111 2.98 -2.69 5.71
CA SER A 111 2.61 -3.01 4.34
C SER A 111 3.42 -2.21 3.31
N PRO A 112 3.90 -2.83 2.22
CA PRO A 112 4.54 -2.10 1.12
C PRO A 112 3.57 -1.19 0.35
N PHE A 113 2.28 -1.25 0.64
CA PHE A 113 1.28 -0.32 0.08
C PHE A 113 1.08 0.93 0.96
N LYS A 114 1.51 0.89 2.23
CA LYS A 114 1.45 2.01 3.18
C LYS A 114 2.80 2.71 3.36
N GLN A 115 3.88 2.08 2.90
CA GLN A 115 5.25 2.58 3.04
C GLN A 115 5.98 2.66 1.69
N THR A 116 7.07 3.42 1.65
CA THR A 116 7.84 3.72 0.42
C THR A 116 8.81 2.62 -0.02
N TRP A 117 9.12 1.65 0.84
CA TRP A 117 10.01 0.54 0.50
C TRP A 117 9.31 -0.50 -0.36
N LYS A 118 10.09 -1.27 -1.12
CA LYS A 118 9.57 -2.28 -2.05
C LYS A 118 10.06 -3.68 -1.68
N PRO A 119 9.21 -4.71 -1.76
CA PRO A 119 9.63 -6.08 -1.50
C PRO A 119 10.45 -6.63 -2.67
N LEU A 120 11.41 -7.50 -2.35
CA LEU A 120 12.30 -8.12 -3.32
C LEU A 120 11.55 -9.12 -4.20
N GLN A 121 11.28 -8.72 -5.46
CA GLN A 121 10.45 -9.49 -6.38
C GLN A 121 10.94 -10.92 -6.58
N LYS A 122 12.25 -11.17 -6.73
CA LYS A 122 12.77 -12.54 -7.02
C LYS A 122 12.30 -13.59 -6.01
N CYS A 123 12.24 -13.23 -4.73
CA CYS A 123 11.89 -14.12 -3.62
C CYS A 123 10.37 -14.35 -3.47
N LEU A 124 9.54 -13.57 -4.15
CA LEU A 124 8.09 -13.65 -3.98
C LEU A 124 7.47 -14.83 -4.75
N PRO A 125 6.45 -15.50 -4.16
CA PRO A 125 5.59 -16.43 -4.88
C PRO A 125 4.93 -15.78 -6.10
N ARG A 126 4.59 -16.60 -7.11
CA ARG A 126 3.95 -16.13 -8.36
C ARG A 126 2.68 -15.29 -8.12
N PRO A 127 1.74 -15.65 -7.21
CA PRO A 127 0.55 -14.84 -6.96
C PRO A 127 0.88 -13.42 -6.50
N LEU A 128 1.81 -13.25 -5.55
CA LEU A 128 2.21 -11.93 -5.05
C LEU A 128 2.92 -11.09 -6.11
N LYS A 129 3.74 -11.73 -6.96
CA LYS A 129 4.38 -11.06 -8.11
C LYS A 129 3.34 -10.49 -9.07
N ARG A 130 2.31 -11.27 -9.39
CA ARG A 130 1.21 -10.83 -10.27
C ARG A 130 0.43 -9.69 -9.63
N MET A 131 0.02 -9.82 -8.37
CA MET A 131 -0.67 -8.77 -7.63
C MET A 131 0.12 -7.44 -7.65
N LEU A 132 1.43 -7.48 -7.41
CA LEU A 132 2.30 -6.28 -7.46
C LEU A 132 2.54 -5.75 -8.89
N LYS A 133 2.49 -6.62 -9.92
CA LYS A 133 2.55 -6.22 -11.34
C LYS A 133 1.26 -5.51 -11.73
N THR A 134 0.10 -6.05 -11.32
CA THR A 134 -1.23 -5.46 -11.53
C THR A 134 -1.36 -4.11 -10.84
N ALA A 135 -0.95 -4.01 -9.57
CA ALA A 135 -0.93 -2.74 -8.84
C ALA A 135 -0.13 -1.66 -9.58
N ARG A 136 1.05 -2.01 -10.13
CA ARG A 136 1.86 -1.08 -10.92
C ARG A 136 1.24 -0.74 -12.28
N LYS A 137 0.69 -1.74 -12.98
CA LYS A 137 0.04 -1.55 -14.31
C LYS A 137 -1.07 -0.50 -14.20
N PHE A 138 -1.90 -0.59 -13.17
CA PHE A 138 -3.03 0.32 -12.95
C PHE A 138 -2.70 1.50 -12.03
N LYS A 139 -1.43 1.69 -11.65
CA LYS A 139 -0.98 2.74 -10.72
C LYS A 139 -1.80 2.78 -9.41
N LEU A 140 -2.23 1.61 -8.94
CA LEU A 140 -3.00 1.46 -7.72
C LEU A 140 -2.10 1.79 -6.54
N THR A 141 -2.47 2.85 -5.83
CA THR A 141 -1.78 3.36 -4.65
C THR A 141 -2.82 3.60 -3.58
N PHE A 142 -2.41 3.60 -2.31
CA PHE A 142 -3.30 4.03 -1.23
C PHE A 142 -3.51 5.55 -1.38
N ASN A 143 -4.59 5.95 -2.03
CA ASN A 143 -4.89 7.35 -2.32
C ASN A 143 -6.34 7.64 -1.98
N ALA A 144 -6.62 7.93 -0.72
CA ALA A 144 -7.94 8.38 -0.30
C ALA A 144 -8.11 9.88 -0.61
N LEU A 145 -9.30 10.30 -1.03
CA LEU A 145 -9.60 11.71 -1.32
C LEU A 145 -9.50 12.56 -0.04
N ALA A 146 -10.20 12.12 1.01
CA ALA A 146 -10.07 12.65 2.36
C ALA A 146 -9.80 11.50 3.35
N LEU A 147 -8.90 11.73 4.31
CA LEU A 147 -8.59 10.78 5.37
C LEU A 147 -9.08 11.32 6.71
N SER A 148 -9.78 10.49 7.47
CA SER A 148 -10.11 10.80 8.86
C SER A 148 -8.83 10.85 9.71
N LYS A 149 -8.87 11.61 10.80
CA LYS A 149 -7.75 11.71 11.75
C LYS A 149 -7.31 10.33 12.25
N ASN A 150 -8.25 9.46 12.60
CA ASN A 150 -7.97 8.09 13.06
C ASN A 150 -7.15 7.28 12.03
N ILE A 151 -7.52 7.34 10.74
CA ILE A 151 -6.78 6.61 9.70
C ILE A 151 -5.37 7.21 9.56
N LYS A 152 -5.22 8.54 9.60
CA LYS A 152 -3.90 9.19 9.53
C LYS A 152 -3.00 8.76 10.69
N GLU A 153 -3.57 8.63 11.89
CA GLU A 153 -2.84 8.20 13.09
C GLU A 153 -2.41 6.73 13.02
N GLU A 154 -3.21 5.84 12.44
CA GLU A 154 -2.88 4.42 12.28
C GLU A 154 -1.76 4.15 11.26
N LEU A 155 -1.46 5.11 10.36
CA LEU A 155 -0.44 4.91 9.34
C LEU A 155 0.97 4.80 9.95
N PRO A 156 1.85 3.96 9.36
CA PRO A 156 3.22 3.83 9.83
C PRO A 156 4.03 5.10 9.54
N ILE A 157 4.62 5.71 10.57
CA ILE A 157 5.39 6.95 10.40
C ILE A 157 6.75 6.72 9.73
N PHE A 158 7.38 5.57 9.99
CA PHE A 158 8.66 5.25 9.36
C PHE A 158 8.43 4.87 7.91
N PHE A 159 9.22 5.44 7.01
CA PHE A 159 9.07 5.24 5.57
C PHE A 159 7.66 5.58 5.05
N HIS A 160 7.00 6.55 5.68
CA HIS A 160 5.64 6.97 5.36
C HIS A 160 5.49 7.37 3.89
N MET A 161 4.40 6.92 3.24
CA MET A 161 4.16 7.18 1.82
C MET A 161 3.91 8.65 1.45
N GLY A 162 3.35 9.41 2.39
CA GLY A 162 3.12 10.85 2.31
C GLY A 162 4.25 11.73 2.84
N GLY A 163 5.46 11.19 2.99
CA GLY A 163 6.62 11.94 3.46
C GLY A 163 7.35 12.69 2.33
N ASN A 164 7.90 13.86 2.66
CA ASN A 164 8.78 14.60 1.78
C ASN A 164 10.18 13.93 1.65
N ARG A 165 11.08 14.54 0.87
CA ARG A 165 12.43 14.00 0.61
C ARG A 165 13.31 13.87 1.87
N ASP A 166 13.06 14.68 2.90
CA ASP A 166 13.86 14.67 4.13
C ASP A 166 13.50 13.52 5.06
N MET A 167 12.28 12.99 4.98
CA MET A 167 11.84 11.87 5.80
C MET A 167 12.76 10.64 5.65
N GLY A 168 13.26 10.38 4.44
CA GLY A 168 14.16 9.26 4.17
C GLY A 168 15.45 9.30 5.02
N ARG A 169 15.99 10.50 5.26
CA ARG A 169 17.21 10.71 6.07
C ARG A 169 16.92 10.53 7.56
N ARG A 170 15.69 10.80 7.98
CA ARG A 170 15.25 10.73 9.38
C ARG A 170 14.95 9.31 9.84
N ASN A 171 14.40 8.47 8.97
CA ASN A 171 13.98 7.10 9.30
C ASN A 171 15.07 6.25 9.98
N ASN A 172 16.34 6.53 9.69
CA ASN A 172 17.48 5.79 10.23
C ASN A 172 18.40 6.63 11.14
N SER A 173 17.95 7.81 11.59
CA SER A 173 18.69 8.60 12.57
C SER A 173 18.78 7.88 13.91
N LYS A 174 19.78 8.22 14.74
CA LYS A 174 19.91 7.66 16.09
C LYS A 174 18.68 7.94 16.95
N CYS A 175 18.08 9.12 16.81
CA CYS A 175 16.84 9.47 17.50
C CYS A 175 15.66 8.64 16.98
N ALA A 176 15.54 8.41 15.67
CA ALA A 176 14.52 7.53 15.11
C ALA A 176 14.68 6.08 15.56
N GLN A 177 15.90 5.57 15.72
CA GLN A 177 16.15 4.27 16.37
C GLN A 177 15.68 4.27 17.82
N CYS A 178 16.02 5.30 18.60
CA CYS A 178 15.56 5.43 19.97
C CYS A 178 14.02 5.50 20.07
N LEU A 179 13.36 6.26 19.19
CA LEU A 179 11.90 6.33 19.11
C LEU A 179 11.28 4.94 18.89
N ARG A 180 11.88 4.11 18.04
CA ARG A 180 11.43 2.72 17.80
C ARG A 180 11.65 1.81 18.99
N ASP A 181 12.85 1.81 19.55
CA ASP A 181 13.26 0.80 20.53
C ASP A 181 12.92 1.16 21.97
N CYS A 182 13.08 2.44 22.37
CA CYS A 182 12.84 2.90 23.74
C CYS A 182 11.43 3.48 23.92
N HIS A 183 10.92 4.20 22.91
CA HIS A 183 9.60 4.84 22.99
C HIS A 183 8.49 4.00 22.34
N SER A 184 8.83 2.87 21.70
CA SER A 184 7.88 1.96 21.04
C SER A 184 7.01 2.61 19.95
N VAL A 185 7.49 3.69 19.35
CA VAL A 185 6.79 4.41 18.28
C VAL A 185 6.74 3.55 17.03
N ARG A 186 5.55 3.41 16.43
CA ARG A 186 5.32 2.71 15.15
C ARG A 186 4.42 3.50 14.21
N SER A 187 3.40 4.15 14.74
CA SER A 187 2.38 4.87 13.99
C SER A 187 2.58 6.39 14.04
N THR A 188 1.91 7.12 13.15
CA THR A 188 1.87 8.59 13.19
C THR A 188 1.18 9.07 14.48
N GLY A 189 0.17 8.34 14.95
CA GLY A 189 -0.49 8.59 16.24
C GLY A 189 0.45 8.45 17.43
N ASP A 190 1.35 7.48 17.42
CA ASP A 190 2.36 7.31 18.51
C ASP A 190 3.31 8.51 18.56
N VAL A 191 3.67 9.06 17.40
CA VAL A 191 4.49 10.28 17.31
C VAL A 191 3.72 11.48 17.80
N LEU A 192 2.46 11.62 17.39
CA LEU A 192 1.58 12.68 17.85
C LEU A 192 1.43 12.64 19.37
N ALA A 193 1.12 11.47 19.93
CA ALA A 193 1.03 11.24 21.37
C ALA A 193 2.36 11.57 22.09
N THR A 194 3.51 11.30 21.46
CA THR A 194 4.82 11.66 22.01
C THR A 194 5.02 13.17 22.11
N VAL A 195 4.54 13.92 21.11
CA VAL A 195 4.64 15.39 21.02
C VAL A 195 3.63 16.08 21.93
N GLU A 196 2.43 15.53 22.08
CA GLU A 196 1.34 16.11 22.86
C GLU A 196 1.42 15.86 24.38
N ARG A 197 2.45 15.13 24.86
CA ARG A 197 2.64 14.93 26.31
C ARG A 197 2.78 16.26 27.04
N ASN A 198 2.40 16.28 28.31
CA ASN A 198 2.50 17.49 29.13
C ASN A 198 3.98 17.80 29.51
N TYR A 199 4.61 18.68 28.74
CA TYR A 199 6.00 19.12 28.92
C TYR A 199 6.13 20.38 29.80
N GLN A 200 5.37 20.46 30.90
CA GLN A 200 5.55 21.54 31.88
C GLN A 200 7.00 21.64 32.37
N ARG A 201 7.56 22.86 32.32
CA ARG A 201 8.95 23.18 32.70
C ARG A 201 10.01 22.35 31.94
N HIS A 202 9.70 21.96 30.70
CA HIS A 202 10.66 21.27 29.85
C HIS A 202 11.85 22.16 29.47
N ASN A 203 13.02 21.54 29.31
CA ASN A 203 14.28 22.20 29.02
C ASN A 203 15.08 21.33 28.06
N ARG A 204 15.77 21.94 27.09
CA ARG A 204 16.60 21.28 26.06
C ARG A 204 17.91 20.73 26.64
N ARG A 205 17.81 19.80 27.59
CA ARG A 205 18.93 19.14 28.26
C ARG A 205 18.63 17.68 28.53
N ARG A 206 19.68 16.85 28.58
CA ARG A 206 19.56 15.39 28.76
C ARG A 206 18.86 15.00 30.07
N ASN A 207 19.11 15.76 31.13
CA ASN A 207 18.57 15.57 32.48
C ASN A 207 17.37 16.47 32.80
N CYS A 208 16.54 16.80 31.80
CA CYS A 208 15.32 17.58 32.04
C CYS A 208 14.46 16.93 33.14
N ALA A 209 14.00 17.72 34.10
CA ALA A 209 13.27 17.23 35.28
C ALA A 209 11.76 17.05 35.03
N CYS A 210 11.25 17.39 33.84
CA CYS A 210 9.85 17.18 33.52
C CYS A 210 9.51 15.68 33.49
N GLN A 211 8.26 15.38 33.83
CA GLN A 211 7.77 14.01 33.98
C GLN A 211 7.97 13.16 32.71
N PRO A 212 7.63 13.63 31.48
CA PRO A 212 7.85 12.82 30.27
C PRO A 212 9.32 12.46 30.02
N CYS A 213 10.24 13.40 30.24
CA CYS A 213 11.67 13.12 30.08
C CYS A 213 12.21 12.16 31.15
N ARG A 214 11.65 12.17 32.36
CA ARG A 214 12.00 11.21 33.40
C ARG A 214 11.55 9.80 33.02
N GLU A 215 10.32 9.65 32.55
CA GLU A 215 9.77 8.38 32.08
C GLU A 215 10.56 7.82 30.90
N ASP A 216 10.91 8.66 29.92
CA ASP A 216 11.71 8.25 28.77
C ASP A 216 13.09 7.75 29.19
N ARG A 217 13.75 8.41 30.16
CA ARG A 217 15.03 7.94 30.71
C ARG A 217 14.90 6.61 31.44
N LEU A 218 13.79 6.38 32.16
CA LEU A 218 13.52 5.08 32.81
C LEU A 218 13.38 3.94 31.78
N ARG A 219 12.94 4.26 30.55
CA ARG A 219 12.90 3.32 29.42
C ARG A 219 14.24 3.18 28.68
N GLY A 220 15.30 3.85 29.13
CA GLY A 220 16.64 3.78 28.55
C GLY A 220 16.99 4.88 27.53
N CYS A 221 16.13 5.89 27.33
CA CYS A 221 16.45 7.02 26.45
C CYS A 221 17.53 7.93 27.06
N ILE A 222 18.62 8.16 26.34
CA ILE A 222 19.76 8.97 26.82
C ILE A 222 19.44 10.48 26.80
N ALA A 223 18.71 10.93 25.77
CA ALA A 223 18.44 12.35 25.54
C ALA A 223 16.99 12.55 25.03
N PRO A 224 16.00 12.56 25.94
CA PRO A 224 14.59 12.64 25.56
C PRO A 224 14.23 13.86 24.70
N TYR A 225 14.85 15.02 24.96
CA TYR A 225 14.59 16.24 24.19
C TYR A 225 14.96 16.08 22.70
N LEU A 226 16.00 15.32 22.36
CA LEU A 226 16.37 15.06 20.97
C LEU A 226 15.36 14.13 20.27
N CYS A 227 14.79 13.18 21.01
CA CYS A 227 13.74 12.30 20.49
C CYS A 227 12.44 13.08 20.26
N LEU A 228 12.10 14.00 21.16
CA LEU A 228 10.97 14.92 20.98
C LEU A 228 11.17 15.83 19.76
N GLU A 229 12.34 16.45 19.61
CA GLU A 229 12.64 17.28 18.43
C GLU A 229 12.61 16.47 17.13
N GLU A 230 13.08 15.22 17.15
CA GLU A 230 13.01 14.35 15.97
C GLU A 230 11.57 13.94 15.65
N ALA A 231 10.75 13.65 16.67
CA ALA A 231 9.33 13.34 16.50
C ALA A 231 8.59 14.50 15.82
N ILE A 232 8.80 15.74 16.27
CA ILE A 232 8.24 16.95 15.65
C ILE A 232 8.69 17.05 14.18
N LYS A 233 9.99 16.93 13.93
CA LYS A 233 10.53 17.01 12.56
C LYS A 233 10.00 15.89 11.65
N MET A 234 9.69 14.71 12.18
CA MET A 234 9.09 13.63 11.40
C MET A 234 7.66 13.97 10.99
N LEU A 235 6.86 14.57 11.88
CA LEU A 235 5.52 15.08 11.54
C LEU A 235 5.59 16.21 10.51
N ASP A 236 6.54 17.14 10.66
CA ASP A 236 6.73 18.25 9.72
C ASP A 236 7.19 17.80 8.33
N CYS A 237 7.65 16.55 8.18
CA CYS A 237 7.95 15.98 6.88
C CYS A 237 6.72 15.40 6.16
N LEU A 238 5.56 15.31 6.81
CA LEU A 238 4.32 14.84 6.19
C LEU A 238 3.69 15.95 5.35
N TYR A 239 3.20 15.60 4.17
CA TYR A 239 2.31 16.52 3.44
C TYR A 239 0.97 16.65 4.17
N GLU A 240 0.33 17.81 4.02
CA GLU A 240 -0.93 18.19 4.70
C GLU A 240 -2.00 17.10 4.65
N LYS A 241 -2.17 16.46 3.49
CA LYS A 241 -3.09 15.34 3.27
C LYS A 241 -2.92 14.20 4.29
N TRP A 242 -1.71 13.97 4.77
CA TRP A 242 -1.33 12.87 5.63
C TRP A 242 -1.07 13.27 7.08
N ASP A 243 -1.00 14.57 7.37
CA ASP A 243 -0.72 15.08 8.69
C ASP A 243 -2.00 15.01 9.57
N PRO A 244 -2.00 14.28 10.70
CA PRO A 244 -3.16 14.17 11.60
C PRO A 244 -3.45 15.47 12.36
N ARG A 245 -2.51 16.44 12.35
CA ARG A 245 -2.72 17.77 12.94
C ARG A 245 -3.65 18.64 12.10
N VAL A 246 -3.86 18.29 10.83
CA VAL A 246 -4.71 19.04 9.90
C VAL A 246 -6.04 18.32 9.72
N GLU A 247 -7.12 18.99 10.10
CA GLU A 247 -8.48 18.54 9.80
C GLU A 247 -8.81 18.81 8.33
N VAL A 248 -9.10 17.76 7.59
CA VAL A 248 -9.65 17.88 6.23
C VAL A 248 -11.16 17.93 6.36
N ASN A 249 -11.78 19.02 5.93
CA ASN A 249 -13.24 19.16 5.89
C ASN A 249 -13.85 18.03 5.05
N GLN A 250 -14.50 17.06 5.70
CA GLN A 250 -15.12 15.89 5.08
C GLN A 250 -16.33 16.21 4.17
N ARG A 251 -16.75 17.49 4.10
CA ARG A 251 -18.01 17.94 3.49
C ARG A 251 -17.93 18.32 2.00
N ALA A 252 -16.77 18.31 1.37
CA ALA A 252 -16.63 18.85 0.00
C ALA A 252 -16.84 17.84 -1.14
N GLU A 253 -17.03 16.55 -0.88
CA GLU A 253 -17.11 15.54 -1.95
C GLU A 253 -18.22 14.52 -1.71
N GLY A 254 -19.44 15.01 -1.51
CA GLY A 254 -20.58 14.30 -2.08
C GLY A 254 -20.36 14.29 -3.59
N LEU A 255 -20.21 13.09 -4.16
CA LEU A 255 -20.28 12.88 -5.61
C LEU A 255 -21.44 13.73 -6.14
N SER A 256 -21.14 14.72 -6.96
CA SER A 256 -22.16 15.37 -7.78
C SER A 256 -22.86 14.26 -8.57
N ASP A 257 -24.15 14.10 -8.34
CA ASP A 257 -25.11 13.28 -9.08
C ASP A 257 -25.26 13.77 -10.53
N GLU A 258 -24.14 13.97 -11.24
CA GLU A 258 -24.08 14.42 -12.63
C GLU A 258 -23.16 13.51 -13.43
N LEU A 259 -23.51 12.23 -13.45
CA LEU A 259 -23.20 11.29 -14.54
C LEU A 259 -24.36 10.28 -14.59
N LYS A 260 -25.53 10.78 -14.99
CA LYS A 260 -26.63 9.99 -15.57
C LYS A 260 -26.64 10.22 -17.07
#